data_AF-A0A959L799-F1
#
_entry.id   AF-A0A959L799-F1
#
_cell.length_a   1.000
_cell.length_b   1.000
_cell.length_c   1.000
_cell.angle_alpha   90.00
_cell.angle_beta   90.00
_cell.angle_gamma   90.00
#
_symmetry.space_group_name_H-M   'P 1'
#
loop_
_entity.id
_entity.type
_entity.pdbx_description
1 polymer ?
#
loop_
_entity_poly.entity_id
_entity_poly.type
_entity_poly.pdbx_seq_one_letter_code
_entity_poly.pdbx_strand_id
1 'polypeptide(L)'
;MNEILDDQLTFRGTPTLNDIDNVVSLKKSIALDNFQIKWAFNTMVIVTILKGIASIVEIASIKKEEMEFFYDMSWIYYTIGIILTLYIAGILLYFYNQLAGIIFYLTVFVLVELIIIYGDPTLILRGMLTRVIVIIFLARGISSAYSMKKNISLMNFYQIRN
;
A
#
# COMPACT_ATOMS: atom_id res chain seq x y z
N MET A 1 -16.34 -7.26 -17.11
CA MET A 1 -15.61 -8.44 -17.64
C MET A 1 -15.32 -8.34 -19.15
N ASN A 2 -15.94 -7.41 -19.89
CA ASN A 2 -15.74 -7.25 -21.33
C ASN A 2 -14.55 -6.36 -21.74
N GLU A 3 -13.99 -5.54 -20.83
CA GLU A 3 -12.85 -4.65 -21.17
C GLU A 3 -11.50 -5.38 -21.31
N ILE A 4 -11.36 -6.62 -20.84
CA ILE A 4 -10.08 -7.37 -20.92
C ILE A 4 -9.84 -7.94 -22.34
N LEU A 5 -10.91 -8.04 -23.16
CA LEU A 5 -10.89 -8.66 -24.48
C LEU A 5 -10.71 -7.67 -25.64
N ASP A 6 -10.84 -6.37 -25.42
CA ASP A 6 -10.92 -5.36 -26.49
C ASP A 6 -9.56 -4.78 -26.91
N ASP A 7 -8.50 -5.08 -26.16
CA ASP A 7 -7.12 -4.77 -26.59
C ASP A 7 -6.72 -5.76 -27.69
N GLN A 8 -6.77 -5.29 -28.94
CA GLN A 8 -6.27 -5.98 -30.13
C GLN A 8 -4.94 -6.68 -29.82
N LEU A 9 -4.97 -8.01 -29.70
CA LEU A 9 -3.79 -8.82 -29.45
C LEU A 9 -2.87 -8.72 -30.67
N THR A 10 -1.86 -7.87 -30.57
CA THR A 10 -0.84 -7.72 -31.61
C THR A 10 0.24 -8.76 -31.40
N PHE A 11 0.22 -9.81 -32.23
CA PHE A 11 1.28 -10.81 -32.34
C PHE A 11 2.16 -10.46 -33.55
N ARG A 12 3.47 -10.67 -33.46
CA ARG A 12 4.42 -10.41 -34.56
C ARG A 12 4.56 -11.57 -35.56
N GLY A 13 3.47 -12.28 -35.86
CA GLY A 13 3.46 -13.43 -36.78
C GLY A 13 2.21 -14.28 -36.60
N THR A 14 2.25 -15.58 -36.91
CA THR A 14 1.08 -16.48 -36.76
C THR A 14 1.06 -17.14 -35.38
N PRO A 15 0.23 -16.67 -34.43
CA PRO A 15 0.15 -17.24 -33.10
C PRO A 15 -0.48 -18.64 -33.12
N THR A 16 -0.03 -19.53 -32.24
CA THR A 16 -0.74 -20.79 -31.99
C THR A 16 -1.93 -20.57 -31.04
N LEU A 17 -2.92 -21.46 -31.06
CA LEU A 17 -4.04 -21.44 -30.09
C LEU A 17 -3.53 -21.42 -28.63
N ASN A 18 -2.47 -22.17 -28.34
CA ASN A 18 -1.84 -22.19 -27.02
C ASN A 18 -1.24 -20.83 -26.64
N ASP A 19 -0.68 -20.08 -27.60
CA ASP A 19 -0.13 -18.75 -27.33
C ASP A 19 -1.23 -17.74 -27.00
N ILE A 20 -2.37 -17.84 -27.68
CA ILE A 20 -3.55 -17.01 -27.41
C ILE A 20 -4.08 -17.29 -25.99
N ASP A 21 -4.24 -18.57 -25.62
CA ASP A 21 -4.69 -18.97 -24.29
C ASP A 21 -3.72 -18.53 -23.19
N ASN A 22 -2.41 -18.64 -23.45
CA ASN A 22 -1.36 -18.16 -22.54
C ASN A 22 -1.44 -16.64 -22.33
N VAL A 23 -1.63 -15.84 -23.39
CA VAL A 23 -1.73 -14.38 -23.24
C VAL A 23 -3.03 -13.97 -22.53
N VAL A 24 -4.16 -14.63 -22.82
CA VAL A 24 -5.44 -14.37 -22.12
C VAL A 24 -5.34 -14.68 -20.63
N SER A 25 -4.73 -15.82 -20.26
CA SER A 25 -4.52 -16.18 -18.86
C SER A 25 -3.61 -15.20 -18.13
N LEU A 26 -2.54 -14.73 -18.79
CA LEU A 26 -1.63 -13.71 -18.26
C LEU A 26 -2.35 -12.36 -18.06
N LYS A 27 -3.15 -11.90 -19.02
CA LYS A 27 -3.96 -10.67 -18.88
C LYS A 27 -4.90 -10.76 -17.68
N LYS A 28 -5.58 -11.90 -17.50
CA LYS A 28 -6.46 -12.13 -16.34
C LYS A 28 -5.68 -12.10 -15.02
N SER A 29 -4.49 -12.71 -14.99
CA SER A 29 -3.63 -12.68 -13.80
C SER A 29 -3.16 -11.26 -13.47
N ILE A 30 -2.73 -10.48 -14.47
CA ILE A 30 -2.30 -9.09 -14.29
C ILE A 30 -3.45 -8.22 -13.75
N ALA A 31 -4.68 -8.41 -14.26
CA ALA A 31 -5.84 -7.69 -13.77
C ALA A 31 -6.15 -8.01 -12.30
N LEU A 32 -6.05 -9.28 -11.90
CA LEU A 32 -6.23 -9.71 -10.51
C LEU A 32 -5.13 -9.15 -9.61
N ASP A 33 -3.87 -9.21 -10.04
CA ASP A 33 -2.73 -8.67 -9.29
C ASP A 33 -2.89 -7.15 -9.09
N ASN A 34 -3.27 -6.40 -10.13
CA ASN A 34 -3.54 -4.97 -10.05
C ASN A 34 -4.69 -4.65 -9.08
N PHE A 35 -5.74 -5.47 -9.05
CA PHE A 35 -6.82 -5.32 -8.07
C PHE A 35 -6.32 -5.48 -6.64
N GLN A 36 -5.50 -6.50 -6.37
CA GLN A 36 -4.92 -6.76 -5.04
C GLN A 36 -3.98 -5.63 -4.60
N ILE A 37 -3.16 -5.09 -5.51
CA ILE A 37 -2.29 -3.93 -5.28
C ILE A 37 -3.11 -2.70 -4.89
N LYS A 38 -4.17 -2.37 -5.66
CA LYS A 38 -5.07 -1.26 -5.37
C LYS A 38 -5.78 -1.43 -4.03
N TRP A 39 -6.21 -2.65 -3.72
CA TRP A 39 -6.83 -2.95 -2.44
C TRP A 39 -5.86 -2.73 -1.28
N ALA A 40 -4.63 -3.24 -1.37
CA ALA A 40 -3.60 -3.01 -0.37
C ALA A 40 -3.36 -1.51 -0.16
N PHE A 41 -3.26 -0.75 -1.25
CA PHE A 41 -3.10 0.70 -1.21
C PHE A 41 -4.27 1.44 -0.56
N ASN A 42 -5.51 1.09 -0.92
CA ASN A 42 -6.69 1.73 -0.35
C ASN A 42 -6.84 1.42 1.15
N THR A 43 -6.58 0.17 1.55
CA THR A 43 -6.58 -0.20 2.97
C THR A 43 -5.58 0.63 3.76
N MET A 44 -4.38 0.84 3.22
CA MET A 44 -3.35 1.68 3.83
C MET A 44 -3.83 3.12 4.04
N VAL A 45 -4.37 3.75 2.98
CA VAL A 45 -4.88 5.13 3.05
C VAL A 45 -5.99 5.25 4.10
N ILE A 46 -6.95 4.31 4.10
CA ILE A 46 -8.05 4.30 5.07
C ILE A 46 -7.54 4.17 6.50
N VAL A 47 -6.61 3.25 6.76
CA VAL A 47 -6.06 3.06 8.12
C VAL A 47 -5.31 4.30 8.60
N THR A 48 -4.55 4.95 7.73
CA THR A 48 -3.84 6.19 8.08
C THR A 48 -4.79 7.34 8.37
N ILE A 49 -5.88 7.48 7.60
CA ILE A 49 -6.93 8.47 7.88
C ILE A 49 -7.60 8.17 9.22
N LEU A 50 -7.99 6.92 9.48
CA LEU A 50 -8.63 6.53 10.74
C LEU A 50 -7.70 6.77 11.95
N LYS A 51 -6.41 6.43 11.83
CA LYS A 51 -5.40 6.73 12.86
C LYS A 51 -5.21 8.23 13.06
N GLY A 52 -5.19 9.01 11.99
CA GLY A 52 -5.12 10.47 12.06
C GLY A 52 -6.31 11.07 12.81
N ILE A 53 -7.54 10.66 12.48
CA ILE A 53 -8.75 11.09 13.17
C ILE A 53 -8.71 10.68 14.65
N ALA A 54 -8.35 9.43 14.95
CA ALA A 54 -8.24 8.96 16.34
C ALA A 54 -7.26 9.80 17.16
N SER A 55 -6.11 10.15 16.56
CA SER A 55 -5.10 10.98 17.22
C SER A 55 -5.62 12.40 17.49
N ILE A 56 -6.36 13.02 16.55
CA ILE A 56 -6.97 14.34 16.73
C ILE A 56 -8.01 14.32 17.86
N VAL A 57 -8.84 13.27 17.91
CA VAL A 57 -9.87 13.11 18.96
C VAL A 57 -9.22 12.94 20.34
N GLU A 58 -8.15 12.15 20.42
CA GLU A 58 -7.39 11.96 21.66
C GLU A 58 -6.80 13.29 22.14
N ILE A 59 -6.16 14.07 21.25
CA ILE A 59 -5.63 15.39 21.56
C ILE A 59 -6.74 16.36 22.03
N ALA A 60 -7.88 16.36 21.33
CA ALA A 60 -9.01 17.23 21.68
C ALA A 60 -9.68 16.88 23.02
N SER A 61 -9.49 15.64 23.51
CA SER A 61 -10.06 15.16 24.77
C SER A 61 -9.21 15.50 26.01
N ILE A 62 -7.99 15.97 25.82
CA ILE A 62 -7.08 16.37 26.90
C ILE A 62 -7.59 17.65 27.56
N LYS A 63 -7.74 17.65 28.88
CA LYS A 63 -8.25 18.80 29.65
C LYS A 63 -7.27 19.96 29.63
N LYS A 64 -7.80 21.19 29.61
CA LYS A 64 -7.05 22.47 29.57
C LYS A 64 -5.95 22.62 30.64
N GLU A 65 -6.10 21.99 31.81
CA GLU A 65 -5.12 22.05 32.91
C GLU A 65 -3.87 21.18 32.66
N GLU A 66 -3.98 20.15 31.80
CA GLU A 66 -2.80 19.42 31.32
C GLU A 66 -2.13 20.17 30.17
N MET A 67 -2.86 21.02 29.42
CA MET A 67 -2.35 21.70 28.23
C MET A 67 -1.21 22.71 28.47
N GLU A 68 -1.03 23.23 29.69
CA GLU A 68 0.15 24.07 30.01
C GLU A 68 1.43 23.24 30.09
N PHE A 69 1.34 21.94 30.41
CA PHE A 69 2.44 20.98 30.24
C PHE A 69 2.61 20.58 28.76
N PHE A 70 1.58 20.75 27.92
CA PHE A 70 1.62 20.46 26.48
C PHE A 70 2.28 21.55 25.62
N TYR A 71 2.53 22.76 26.12
CA TYR A 71 3.27 23.75 25.32
C TYR A 71 4.72 23.33 25.04
N ASP A 72 5.29 22.41 25.84
CA ASP A 72 6.57 21.75 25.56
C ASP A 72 6.43 20.57 24.56
N MET A 73 5.20 20.19 24.19
CA MET A 73 4.88 19.13 23.22
C MET A 73 4.97 19.58 21.76
N SER A 74 5.87 20.51 21.45
CA SER A 74 6.21 20.85 20.06
C SER A 74 6.62 19.59 19.28
N TRP A 75 7.24 18.61 19.97
CA TRP A 75 7.59 17.30 19.41
C TRP A 75 6.40 16.48 18.93
N ILE A 76 5.19 16.59 19.52
CA ILE A 76 3.99 15.87 19.03
C ILE A 76 3.57 16.41 17.67
N TYR A 77 3.50 17.74 17.52
CA TYR A 77 3.18 18.37 16.24
C TYR A 77 4.24 18.08 15.18
N TYR A 78 5.53 18.10 15.54
CA TYR A 78 6.61 17.67 14.66
C TYR A 78 6.50 16.20 14.26
N THR A 79 6.19 15.31 15.20
CA THR A 79 6.05 13.87 14.94
C THR A 79 4.86 13.57 14.02
N ILE A 80 3.70 14.18 14.28
CA ILE A 80 2.51 14.04 13.42
C ILE A 80 2.78 14.61 12.01
N GLY A 81 3.45 15.76 11.93
CA GLY A 81 3.87 16.37 10.67
C GLY A 81 4.80 15.46 9.86
N ILE A 82 5.85 14.91 10.48
CA ILE A 82 6.79 13.97 9.86
C ILE A 82 6.06 12.72 9.37
N ILE A 83 5.17 12.15 10.18
CA ILE A 83 4.38 10.97 9.84
C ILE A 83 3.49 11.24 8.62
N LEU A 84 2.79 12.38 8.59
CA LEU A 84 1.98 12.79 7.45
C LEU A 84 2.82 12.99 6.19
N THR A 85 3.96 13.67 6.29
CA THR A 85 4.88 13.87 5.15
C THR A 85 5.40 12.54 4.61
N LEU A 86 5.76 11.60 5.48
CA LEU A 86 6.19 10.26 5.07
C LEU A 86 5.04 9.50 4.40
N TYR A 87 3.82 9.53 4.93
CA TYR A 87 2.70 8.89 4.25
C TYR A 87 2.37 9.50 2.89
N ILE A 88 2.45 10.83 2.74
CA ILE A 88 2.30 11.52 1.46
C ILE A 88 3.42 11.12 0.49
N ALA A 89 4.67 11.03 0.96
CA ALA A 89 5.79 10.56 0.15
C ALA A 89 5.55 9.12 -0.35
N GLY A 90 5.01 8.23 0.49
CA GLY A 90 4.62 6.87 0.11
C GLY A 90 3.52 6.83 -0.95
N ILE A 91 2.53 7.72 -0.86
CA ILE A 91 1.47 7.88 -1.87
C ILE A 91 2.06 8.34 -3.21
N LEU A 92 2.94 9.35 -3.19
CA LEU A 92 3.61 9.83 -4.40
C LEU A 92 4.46 8.71 -5.02
N LEU A 93 5.26 8.01 -4.22
CA LEU A 93 6.07 6.86 -4.64
C LEU A 93 5.22 5.76 -5.27
N TYR A 94 4.03 5.48 -4.75
CA TYR A 94 3.11 4.50 -5.33
C TYR A 94 2.69 4.84 -6.77
N PHE A 95 2.46 6.12 -7.07
CA PHE A 95 2.12 6.58 -8.42
C PHE A 95 3.29 6.43 -9.40
N TYR A 96 4.54 6.51 -8.94
CA TYR A 96 5.72 6.28 -9.77
C TYR A 96 6.10 4.79 -9.89
N ASN A 97 6.02 4.05 -8.79
CA ASN A 97 6.36 2.63 -8.70
C ASN A 97 5.58 1.98 -7.55
N GLN A 98 4.54 1.23 -7.90
CA GLN A 98 3.62 0.61 -6.95
C GLN A 98 4.33 -0.25 -5.90
N LEU A 99 5.33 -1.04 -6.32
CA LEU A 99 6.09 -1.91 -5.42
C LEU A 99 6.93 -1.09 -4.43
N ALA A 100 7.64 -0.07 -4.92
CA ALA A 100 8.43 0.82 -4.08
C ALA A 100 7.54 1.59 -3.09
N GLY A 101 6.37 2.06 -3.54
CA GLY A 101 5.39 2.74 -2.69
C GLY A 101 4.87 1.86 -1.57
N ILE A 102 4.49 0.61 -1.86
CA ILE A 102 4.01 -0.34 -0.85
C ILE A 102 5.12 -0.68 0.16
N ILE A 103 6.35 -0.93 -0.30
CA ILE A 103 7.49 -1.22 0.58
C ILE A 103 7.81 -0.02 1.47
N PHE A 104 7.82 1.18 0.89
CA PHE A 104 8.04 2.42 1.63
C PHE A 104 6.98 2.61 2.72
N TYR A 105 5.71 2.36 2.38
CA TYR A 105 4.61 2.46 3.34
C TYR A 105 4.75 1.46 4.49
N LEU A 106 5.12 0.20 4.20
CA LEU A 106 5.41 -0.81 5.22
C LEU A 106 6.56 -0.36 6.13
N THR A 107 7.61 0.23 5.55
CA THR A 107 8.77 0.72 6.28
C THR A 107 8.40 1.87 7.22
N VAL A 108 7.68 2.88 6.71
CA VAL A 108 7.18 4.00 7.50
C VAL A 108 6.25 3.50 8.61
N PHE A 109 5.34 2.59 8.28
CA PHE A 109 4.44 1.99 9.27
C PHE A 109 5.20 1.34 10.42
N VAL A 110 6.20 0.51 10.14
CA VAL A 110 7.02 -0.14 11.17
C VAL A 110 7.79 0.89 12.00
N LEU A 111 8.40 1.90 11.36
CA LEU A 111 9.14 2.96 12.07
C LEU A 111 8.23 3.75 13.02
N VAL A 112 7.04 4.11 12.57
CA VAL A 112 6.06 4.83 13.40
C VAL A 112 5.61 3.99 14.58
N GLU A 113 5.37 2.69 14.37
CA GLU A 113 5.03 1.78 15.47
C GLU A 113 6.18 1.67 16.48
N LEU A 114 7.44 1.57 16.03
CA LEU A 114 8.59 1.54 16.94
C LEU A 114 8.71 2.81 17.81
N ILE A 115 8.41 3.98 17.25
CA ILE A 115 8.39 5.24 18.00
C ILE A 115 7.29 5.24 19.06
N ILE A 116 6.09 4.77 18.70
CA ILE A 116 4.95 4.69 19.63
C ILE A 116 5.26 3.72 20.78
N ILE A 117 5.87 2.57 20.48
CA ILE A 117 6.26 1.54 21.46
C ILE A 117 7.25 2.08 22.48
N TYR A 118 8.20 2.90 22.03
CA TYR A 118 9.19 3.52 22.91
C TYR A 118 8.54 4.50 23.91
N GLY A 119 7.44 5.15 23.51
CA GLY A 119 6.68 6.05 24.37
C GLY A 119 5.78 5.34 25.38
N ASP A 120 5.02 4.33 24.95
CA ASP A 120 4.18 3.51 25.84
C ASP A 120 4.02 2.08 25.26
N PRO A 121 4.63 1.06 25.89
CA PRO A 121 4.56 -0.33 25.44
C PRO A 121 3.14 -0.92 25.45
N THR A 122 2.24 -0.38 26.28
CA THR A 122 0.86 -0.90 26.40
C THR A 122 0.02 -0.61 25.14
N LEU A 123 0.41 0.39 24.35
CA LEU A 123 -0.17 0.73 23.05
C LEU A 123 0.11 -0.33 21.97
N ILE A 124 1.00 -1.29 22.21
CA ILE A 124 1.19 -2.47 21.32
C ILE A 124 -0.06 -3.35 21.31
N LEU A 125 -0.60 -3.62 22.51
CA LEU A 125 -1.74 -4.50 22.70
C LEU A 125 -3.02 -3.84 22.19
N ARG A 126 -3.16 -2.53 22.43
CA ARG A 126 -4.26 -1.72 21.88
C ARG A 126 -4.03 -1.47 20.38
N GLY A 127 -4.85 -2.10 19.52
CA GLY A 127 -4.75 -1.93 18.06
C GLY A 127 -3.94 -3.01 17.33
N MET A 128 -3.55 -4.09 18.03
CA MET A 128 -2.87 -5.25 17.43
C MET A 128 -3.64 -5.83 16.24
N LEU A 129 -4.98 -5.87 16.33
CA LEU A 129 -5.83 -6.37 15.25
C LEU A 129 -5.70 -5.53 13.97
N THR A 130 -5.70 -4.20 14.11
CA THR A 130 -5.50 -3.28 12.98
C THR A 130 -4.12 -3.44 12.35
N ARG A 131 -3.08 -3.65 13.17
CA ARG A 131 -1.71 -3.90 12.70
C ARG A 131 -1.60 -5.19 11.89
N VAL A 132 -2.20 -6.28 12.39
CA VAL A 132 -2.24 -7.57 11.68
C VAL A 132 -2.96 -7.42 10.34
N ILE A 133 -4.09 -6.72 10.30
CA ILE A 133 -4.82 -6.43 9.06
C ILE A 133 -3.92 -5.68 8.07
N VAL A 134 -3.27 -4.60 8.51
CA VAL A 134 -2.36 -3.80 7.67
C VAL A 134 -1.23 -4.65 7.11
N ILE A 135 -0.58 -5.48 7.93
CA ILE A 135 0.51 -6.35 7.50
C ILE A 135 0.03 -7.37 6.47
N ILE A 136 -1.14 -8.00 6.68
CA ILE A 136 -1.70 -8.97 5.73
C ILE A 136 -1.96 -8.31 4.37
N PHE A 137 -2.57 -7.12 4.37
CA PHE A 137 -2.84 -6.40 3.12
C PHE A 137 -1.57 -5.92 2.43
N LEU A 138 -0.58 -5.45 3.19
CA LEU A 138 0.74 -5.07 2.68
C LEU A 138 1.48 -6.25 2.05
N ALA A 139 1.54 -7.39 2.76
CA ALA A 139 2.19 -8.60 2.27
C ALA A 139 1.54 -9.11 0.98
N ARG A 140 0.19 -9.09 0.92
CA ARG A 140 -0.55 -9.39 -0.30
C ARG A 140 -0.19 -8.42 -1.42
N GLY A 141 -0.24 -7.11 -1.16
CA GLY A 141 0.12 -6.08 -2.15
C GLY A 141 1.54 -6.24 -2.71
N ILE A 142 2.53 -6.55 -1.87
CA ILE A 142 3.91 -6.82 -2.28
C ILE A 142 3.96 -8.06 -3.19
N SER A 143 3.35 -9.17 -2.76
CA SER A 143 3.31 -10.41 -3.54
C SER A 143 2.68 -10.19 -4.92
N SER A 144 1.55 -9.49 -4.97
CA SER A 144 0.84 -9.17 -6.23
C SER A 144 1.66 -8.25 -7.12
N ALA A 145 2.34 -7.24 -6.57
CA ALA A 145 3.20 -6.34 -7.34
C ALA A 145 4.41 -7.08 -7.96
N TYR A 146 5.01 -8.02 -7.24
CA TYR A 146 6.04 -8.90 -7.80
C TYR A 146 5.51 -9.82 -8.91
N SER A 147 4.37 -10.48 -8.65
CA SER A 147 3.70 -11.34 -9.63
C SER A 147 3.36 -10.58 -10.92
N MET A 148 2.77 -9.39 -10.78
CA MET A 148 2.38 -8.55 -11.91
C MET A 148 3.59 -8.18 -12.78
N LYS A 149 4.71 -7.78 -12.15
CA LYS A 149 5.95 -7.44 -12.89
C LYS A 149 6.48 -8.64 -13.68
N LYS A 150 6.44 -9.84 -13.10
CA LYS A 150 6.84 -11.08 -13.77
C LYS A 150 5.90 -11.41 -14.93
N ASN A 151 4.59 -11.31 -14.71
CA ASN A 151 3.57 -11.65 -15.72
C ASN A 151 3.60 -10.67 -16.91
N ILE A 152 3.84 -9.38 -16.67
CA ILE A 152 4.05 -8.39 -17.74
C ILE A 152 5.29 -8.75 -18.57
N SER A 153 6.40 -9.13 -17.93
CA SER A 153 7.60 -9.56 -18.64
C SER A 153 7.36 -10.80 -19.51
N LEU A 154 6.59 -11.77 -19.02
CA LEU A 154 6.22 -12.97 -19.77
C LEU A 154 5.29 -12.63 -20.94
N MET A 155 4.30 -11.76 -20.72
CA MET A 155 3.39 -11.31 -21.78
C MET A 155 4.15 -10.63 -22.92
N ASN A 156 5.10 -9.75 -22.60
CA ASN A 156 5.96 -9.10 -23.60
C ASN A 156 6.80 -10.12 -24.40
N PHE A 157 7.30 -11.17 -23.74
CA PHE A 157 8.02 -12.24 -24.42
C PHE A 157 7.15 -12.97 -25.46
N TYR A 158 5.91 -13.32 -25.10
CA TYR A 158 4.98 -13.98 -26.03
C TYR A 158 4.57 -13.06 -27.20
N GLN A 159 4.45 -11.76 -26.96
CA GLN A 159 4.13 -10.77 -28.01
C GLN A 159 5.29 -10.53 -28.99
N ILE A 160 6.55 -10.66 -28.53
CA ILE A 160 7.76 -10.45 -29.36
C ILE A 160 8.18 -11.71 -30.12
N ARG A 161 7.94 -12.90 -29.56
CA ARG A 161 8.29 -14.20 -30.17
C ARG A 161 7.33 -14.62 -31.28
N ASN A 162 6.05 -14.23 -31.10
CA ASN A 162 5.01 -14.07 -32.13
C ASN A 162 5.58 -13.60 -33.45
#